data_AF-A0A2V8YL62-F1
#
_entry.id   AF-A0A2V8YL62-F1
#
_cell.length_a   1.000
_cell.length_b   1.000
_cell.length_c   1.000
_cell.angle_alpha   90.00
_cell.angle_beta   90.00
_cell.angle_gamma   90.00
#
_symmetry.space_group_name_H-M   'P 1'
#
loop_
_entity.id
_entity.type
_entity.pdbx_description
1 polymer ?
#
loop_
_entity_poly.entity_id
_entity_poly.type
_entity_poly.pdbx_seq_one_letter_code
_entity_poly.pdbx_strand_id
1 'polypeptide(L)'
;MENGKTGFVQFLPNSESVAFGSTEFIVLRSRLVCPEYVYLMSRSDEFRELAIKSMCGATGRQRVQERCFEKFVIAKPPSEVVSRFHNIVEPMFKLVHIMNLKNVSLRRTRDLLLPRLISGEISVERFETETASQIS
;
A
#
# COMPACT_ATOMS: atom_id res chain seq x y z
N MET A 1 -1.32 2.25 -12.90
CA MET A 1 -0.90 2.59 -14.29
C MET A 1 -0.07 1.45 -14.87
N GLU A 2 -0.33 1.08 -16.13
CA GLU A 2 0.21 -0.04 -16.95
C GLU A 2 0.55 -1.34 -16.18
N ASN A 3 1.53 -1.28 -15.28
CA ASN A 3 1.99 -2.34 -14.38
C ASN A 3 1.35 -2.33 -12.96
N GLY A 4 0.18 -1.70 -12.77
CA GLY A 4 -0.50 -1.68 -11.47
C GLY A 4 0.24 -0.90 -10.36
N LYS A 5 1.16 0.01 -10.74
CA LYS A 5 1.88 0.91 -9.83
C LYS A 5 0.91 1.89 -9.16
N THR A 6 0.26 1.44 -8.10
CA THR A 6 -0.70 2.20 -7.30
C THR A 6 -0.37 1.96 -5.83
N GLY A 7 -0.14 3.04 -5.07
CA GLY A 7 0.15 2.99 -3.64
C GLY A 7 -1.04 3.44 -2.80
N PHE A 8 -1.16 2.90 -1.59
CA PHE A 8 -2.08 3.39 -0.57
C PHE A 8 -1.28 4.03 0.57
N VAL A 9 -1.56 5.30 0.86
CA VAL A 9 -0.78 6.10 1.82
C VAL A 9 -1.33 5.86 3.23
N GLN A 10 -0.52 5.26 4.11
CA GLN A 10 -0.91 4.90 5.48
C GLN A 10 0.09 5.36 6.57
N PHE A 11 1.14 6.08 6.19
CA PHE A 11 2.22 6.47 7.10
C PHE A 11 2.11 7.93 7.57
N LEU A 12 1.06 8.65 7.18
CA LEU A 12 0.84 10.01 7.65
C LEU A 12 0.26 9.99 9.07
N PRO A 13 0.77 10.82 9.99
CA PRO A 13 0.42 10.71 11.40
C PRO A 13 -1.04 11.10 11.69
N ASN A 14 -1.65 11.97 10.89
CA ASN A 14 -3.07 12.33 11.01
C ASN A 14 -3.65 12.85 9.68
N SER A 15 -4.96 13.11 9.64
CA SER A 15 -5.68 13.60 8.45
C SER A 15 -5.31 15.01 8.00
N GLU A 16 -4.68 15.80 8.86
CA GLU A 16 -4.23 17.18 8.58
C GLU A 16 -2.78 17.22 8.09
N SER A 17 -2.08 16.09 8.17
CA SER A 17 -0.69 15.99 7.78
C SER A 17 -0.53 16.21 6.29
N VAL A 18 0.42 17.08 5.93
CA VAL A 18 0.79 17.35 4.55
C VAL A 18 2.01 16.51 4.19
N ALA A 19 1.95 15.86 3.04
CA ALA A 19 3.08 15.13 2.47
C ALA A 19 3.54 15.83 1.19
N PHE A 20 4.84 15.74 0.91
CA PHE A 20 5.42 16.21 -0.34
C PHE A 20 5.84 15.00 -1.17
N GLY A 21 5.65 15.09 -2.49
CA GLY A 21 5.96 14.02 -3.42
C GLY A 21 6.41 14.57 -4.77
N SER A 22 6.79 13.67 -5.67
CA SER A 22 7.10 14.01 -7.05
C SER A 22 5.85 14.48 -7.81
N THR A 23 6.04 15.34 -8.81
CA THR A 23 5.01 15.67 -9.81
C THR A 23 4.64 14.48 -10.71
N GLU A 24 5.41 13.39 -10.63
CA GLU A 24 5.14 12.14 -11.37
C GLU A 24 4.04 11.28 -10.70
N PHE A 25 3.46 11.73 -9.59
CA PHE A 25 2.34 11.06 -8.94
C PHE A 25 1.01 11.77 -9.21
N ILE A 26 0.00 10.99 -9.57
CA ILE A 26 -1.40 11.44 -9.53
C ILE A 26 -1.96 11.07 -8.14
N VAL A 27 -2.37 12.09 -7.39
CA VAL A 27 -2.94 11.90 -6.05
C VAL A 27 -4.45 11.84 -6.15
N LEU A 28 -5.03 10.67 -5.83
CA LEU A 28 -6.48 10.48 -5.78
C LEU A 28 -6.97 10.60 -4.35
N ARG A 29 -7.94 11.50 -4.11
CA ARG A 29 -8.61 11.69 -2.82
C ARG A 29 -10.09 12.00 -3.05
N SER A 30 -10.96 11.52 -2.18
CA SER A 30 -12.39 11.85 -2.20
C SER A 30 -12.85 12.47 -0.90
N ARG A 31 -13.88 13.32 -0.98
CA ARG A 31 -14.68 13.80 0.16
C ARG A 31 -15.99 13.03 0.32
N LEU A 32 -16.31 12.13 -0.61
CA LEU A 32 -17.61 11.42 -0.68
C LEU A 32 -17.50 9.95 -0.28
N VAL A 33 -16.36 9.31 -0.55
CA VAL A 33 -16.11 7.89 -0.27
C VAL A 33 -14.84 7.72 0.54
N CYS A 34 -14.71 6.59 1.23
CA CYS A 34 -13.55 6.30 2.06
C CYS A 34 -12.27 6.06 1.20
N PRO A 35 -11.07 6.25 1.78
CA PRO A 35 -9.81 6.07 1.05
C PRO A 35 -9.62 4.66 0.46
N GLU A 36 -10.10 3.62 1.13
CA GLU A 36 -10.01 2.24 0.66
C GLU A 36 -10.80 2.04 -0.63
N TYR A 37 -11.98 2.65 -0.73
CA TYR A 37 -12.77 2.63 -1.96
C TYR A 37 -12.01 3.31 -3.11
N VAL A 38 -11.41 4.48 -2.86
CA VAL A 38 -10.63 5.20 -3.88
C VAL A 38 -9.47 4.33 -4.37
N TYR A 39 -8.75 3.67 -3.45
CA TYR A 39 -7.67 2.76 -3.81
C TYR A 39 -8.16 1.58 -4.66
N LEU A 40 -9.20 0.89 -4.22
CA LEU A 40 -9.73 -0.28 -4.92
C LEU A 40 -10.29 0.09 -6.29
N MET A 41 -11.04 1.19 -6.39
CA MET A 41 -11.52 1.74 -7.66
C MET A 41 -10.36 2.08 -8.59
N SER A 42 -9.28 2.70 -8.09
CA SER A 42 -8.12 3.03 -8.93
C SER A 42 -7.36 1.81 -9.46
N ARG A 43 -7.64 0.63 -8.92
CA ARG A 43 -7.11 -0.67 -9.36
C ARG A 43 -8.06 -1.45 -10.25
N SER A 44 -9.32 -1.02 -10.38
CA SER A 44 -10.29 -1.60 -11.32
C SER A 44 -9.78 -1.53 -12.75
N ASP A 45 -10.21 -2.48 -13.57
CA ASP A 45 -9.78 -2.54 -14.96
C ASP A 45 -10.31 -1.34 -15.75
N GLU A 46 -11.54 -0.90 -15.46
CA GLU A 46 -12.16 0.27 -16.10
C GLU A 46 -11.35 1.54 -15.86
N PHE A 47 -10.96 1.80 -14.61
CA PHE A 47 -10.15 2.97 -14.28
C PHE A 47 -8.74 2.87 -14.88
N ARG A 48 -8.13 1.68 -14.82
CA ARG A 48 -6.78 1.44 -15.35
C ARG A 48 -6.73 1.59 -16.87
N GLU A 49 -7.70 1.03 -17.57
CA GLU A 49 -7.80 1.14 -19.03
C GLU A 49 -7.94 2.58 -19.47
N LEU A 50 -8.81 3.36 -18.79
CA LEU A 50 -8.95 4.78 -19.08
C LEU A 50 -7.63 5.52 -18.90
N ALA A 51 -6.93 5.26 -17.79
CA ALA A 51 -5.62 5.86 -17.52
C ALA A 51 -4.60 5.47 -18.61
N ILE A 52 -4.50 4.19 -18.96
CA ILE A 52 -3.57 3.68 -19.99
C ILE A 52 -3.88 4.30 -21.36
N LYS A 53 -5.16 4.34 -21.77
CA LYS A 53 -5.60 4.95 -23.04
C LYS A 53 -5.27 6.45 -23.13
N SER A 54 -5.18 7.14 -21.98
CA SER A 54 -4.81 8.55 -21.94
C SER A 54 -3.30 8.81 -21.99
N MET A 55 -2.47 7.77 -21.89
CA MET A 55 -1.03 7.93 -21.79
C MET A 55 -0.46 8.61 -23.03
N CYS A 56 0.32 9.67 -22.81
CA CYS A 56 0.96 10.46 -23.87
C CYS A 56 2.44 10.68 -23.55
N GLY A 57 3.25 10.86 -24.59
CA GLY A 57 4.71 11.07 -24.50
C GLY A 57 5.52 9.98 -25.20
N ALA A 58 6.84 10.17 -25.23
CA ALA A 58 7.78 9.21 -25.82
C ALA A 58 7.95 7.96 -24.95
N THR A 59 8.43 6.86 -25.55
CA THR A 59 8.72 5.60 -24.85
C THR A 59 9.62 5.85 -23.62
N GLY A 60 9.21 5.32 -22.46
CA GLY A 60 9.88 5.55 -21.17
C GLY A 60 9.50 6.83 -20.43
N ARG A 61 8.74 7.75 -21.05
CA ARG A 61 8.19 8.98 -20.42
C ARG A 61 6.70 9.17 -20.71
N GLN A 62 5.95 8.06 -20.71
CA GLN A 62 4.51 8.11 -20.85
C GLN A 62 3.86 8.58 -19.55
N ARG A 63 2.99 9.58 -19.67
CA ARG A 63 2.23 10.15 -18.54
C ARG A 63 0.75 10.06 -18.80
N VAL A 64 0.00 9.71 -17.76
CA VAL A 64 -1.46 9.77 -17.76
C VAL A 64 -1.88 11.24 -17.73
N GLN A 65 -2.82 11.60 -18.60
CA GLN A 65 -3.41 12.94 -18.58
C GLN A 65 -4.49 12.99 -17.51
N GLU A 66 -4.33 13.81 -16.48
CA GLU A 66 -5.31 13.93 -15.38
C GLU A 66 -6.75 14.20 -15.87
N ARG A 67 -6.87 15.00 -16.94
CA ARG A 67 -8.16 15.33 -17.57
C ARG A 67 -8.94 14.12 -18.06
N CYS A 68 -8.31 12.96 -18.28
CA CYS A 68 -9.03 11.75 -18.68
C CYS A 68 -10.06 11.32 -17.61
N PHE A 69 -9.77 11.59 -16.34
CA PHE A 69 -10.63 11.20 -15.22
C PHE A 69 -11.87 12.10 -15.06
N GLU A 70 -11.93 13.27 -15.69
CA GLU A 70 -13.11 14.13 -15.68
C GLU A 70 -14.35 13.44 -16.29
N LYS A 71 -14.12 12.48 -17.17
CA LYS A 71 -15.17 11.69 -17.83
C LYS A 71 -15.46 10.36 -17.12
N PHE A 72 -14.71 10.02 -16.07
CA PHE A 72 -14.90 8.79 -15.33
C PHE A 72 -16.01 8.97 -14.30
N VAL A 73 -17.18 8.41 -14.59
CA VAL A 73 -18.35 8.50 -13.71
C VAL A 73 -18.43 7.28 -12.82
N ILE A 74 -18.66 7.52 -11.54
CA ILE A 74 -19.00 6.48 -10.57
C ILE A 74 -20.40 6.73 -10.02
N ALA A 75 -21.11 5.65 -9.66
CA ALA A 75 -22.32 5.79 -8.88
C ALA A 75 -21.99 6.48 -7.55
N LYS A 76 -22.86 7.39 -7.10
CA LYS A 76 -22.74 8.03 -5.79
C LYS A 76 -23.43 7.14 -4.75
N PRO A 77 -22.69 6.34 -3.95
CA PRO A 77 -23.30 5.49 -2.95
C PRO A 77 -23.93 6.34 -1.82
N PRO A 78 -25.01 5.85 -1.18
CA PRO A 78 -25.49 6.41 0.07
C PRO A 78 -24.40 6.36 1.16
N SER A 79 -24.41 7.33 2.06
CA SER A 79 -23.43 7.42 3.16
C SER A 79 -23.39 6.16 4.02
N GLU A 80 -24.55 5.55 4.29
CA GLU A 80 -24.64 4.31 5.05
C GLU A 80 -23.88 3.15 4.39
N VAL A 81 -23.98 3.03 3.05
CA VAL A 81 -23.26 2.00 2.30
C VAL A 81 -21.75 2.24 2.37
N VAL A 82 -21.31 3.49 2.26
CA VAL A 82 -19.90 3.87 2.41
C VAL A 82 -19.38 3.51 3.81
N SER A 83 -20.14 3.82 4.86
CA SER A 83 -19.76 3.51 6.24
C SER A 83 -19.68 2.00 6.48
N ARG A 84 -20.67 1.23 6.01
CA ARG A 84 -20.65 -0.23 6.13
C ARG A 84 -19.47 -0.86 5.39
N PHE A 85 -19.21 -0.39 4.17
CA PHE A 85 -18.05 -0.82 3.38
C PHE A 85 -16.74 -0.51 4.11
N HIS A 86 -16.57 0.73 4.58
CA HIS A 86 -15.37 1.17 5.28
C HIS A 86 -15.11 0.31 6.54
N ASN A 87 -16.13 0.04 7.35
CA ASN A 87 -16.00 -0.78 8.57
C ASN A 87 -15.52 -2.22 8.29
N ILE A 88 -15.81 -2.77 7.10
CA ILE A 88 -15.36 -4.11 6.70
C ILE A 88 -13.92 -4.07 6.17
N VAL A 89 -13.59 -3.05 5.38
CA VAL A 89 -12.36 -3.03 4.58
C VAL A 89 -11.20 -2.35 5.32
N GLU A 90 -11.46 -1.33 6.13
CA GLU A 90 -10.43 -0.60 6.87
C GLU A 90 -9.55 -1.50 7.76
N PRO A 91 -10.10 -2.48 8.52
CA PRO A 91 -9.27 -3.40 9.31
C PRO A 91 -8.31 -4.23 8.46
N MET A 92 -8.69 -4.58 7.22
CA MET A 92 -7.84 -5.34 6.30
C MET A 92 -6.64 -4.50 5.84
N PHE A 93 -6.88 -3.23 5.51
CA PHE A 93 -5.81 -2.31 5.11
C PHE A 93 -4.84 -2.02 6.27
N LYS A 94 -5.38 -1.81 7.48
CA LYS A 94 -4.57 -1.71 8.71
C LYS A 94 -3.71 -2.94 8.92
N LEU A 95 -4.28 -4.13 8.73
CA LEU A 95 -3.55 -5.38 8.88
C LEU A 95 -2.38 -5.49 7.88
N VAL A 96 -2.62 -5.15 6.60
CA VAL A 96 -1.57 -5.08 5.57
C VAL A 96 -0.45 -4.13 5.99
N HIS A 97 -0.79 -2.96 6.54
CA HIS A 97 0.19 -2.00 7.02
C HIS A 97 1.03 -2.57 8.19
N ILE A 98 0.38 -3.13 9.21
CA ILE A 98 1.04 -3.73 10.37
C ILE A 98 1.95 -4.89 9.94
N MET A 99 1.49 -5.76 9.04
CA MET A 99 2.30 -6.85 8.50
C MET A 99 3.53 -6.33 7.76
N ASN A 100 3.39 -5.25 6.99
CA ASN A 100 4.52 -4.61 6.34
C ASN A 100 5.55 -4.06 7.35
N LEU A 101 5.09 -3.39 8.42
CA LEU A 101 5.97 -2.91 9.49
C LEU A 101 6.71 -4.06 10.20
N LYS A 102 6.01 -5.16 10.48
CA LYS A 102 6.62 -6.37 11.04
C LYS A 102 7.71 -6.93 10.12
N ASN A 103 7.44 -7.02 8.82
CA ASN A 103 8.43 -7.47 7.84
C ASN A 103 9.67 -6.56 7.80
N VAL A 104 9.50 -5.24 7.88
CA VAL A 104 10.62 -4.29 7.96
C VAL A 104 11.44 -4.52 9.24
N SER A 105 10.77 -4.69 10.38
CA SER A 105 11.45 -4.97 11.65
C SER A 105 12.22 -6.29 11.62
N LEU A 106 11.61 -7.37 11.12
CA LEU A 106 12.26 -8.68 10.99
C LEU A 106 13.49 -8.62 10.08
N ARG A 107 13.40 -7.93 8.94
CA ARG A 107 14.56 -7.73 8.05
C ARG A 107 15.68 -6.96 8.74
N ARG A 108 15.35 -5.86 9.45
CA ARG A 108 16.33 -5.09 10.21
C ARG A 108 17.03 -5.95 11.27
N THR A 109 16.26 -6.74 12.02
CA THR A 109 16.81 -7.64 13.04
C THR A 109 17.72 -8.70 12.41
N ARG A 110 17.30 -9.31 11.30
CA ARG A 110 18.12 -10.25 10.52
C ARG A 110 19.44 -9.60 10.08
N ASP A 111 19.37 -8.44 9.45
CA ASP A 111 20.53 -7.75 8.88
C ASP A 111 21.51 -7.27 9.98
N LEU A 112 21.02 -7.03 11.20
CA LEU A 112 21.83 -6.71 12.37
C LEU A 112 22.49 -7.95 12.98
N LEU A 113 21.74 -9.06 13.10
CA LEU A 113 22.21 -10.25 13.82
C LEU A 113 23.08 -11.16 12.95
N LEU A 114 22.77 -11.32 11.65
CA LEU A 114 23.50 -12.22 10.77
C LEU A 114 25.01 -11.93 10.73
N PRO A 115 25.48 -10.68 10.56
CA PRO A 115 26.91 -10.40 10.55
C PRO A 115 27.59 -10.77 11.87
N ARG A 116 26.92 -10.53 13.01
CA ARG A 116 27.47 -10.77 14.36
C ARG A 116 27.48 -12.26 14.74
N LEU A 117 26.53 -13.02 14.20
CA LEU A 117 26.52 -14.48 14.29
C LEU A 117 27.67 -15.06 13.46
N ILE A 118 27.86 -14.58 12.23
CA ILE A 118 28.93 -15.05 11.33
C ILE A 118 30.32 -14.68 11.86
N SER A 119 30.48 -13.48 12.46
CA SER A 119 31.75 -13.05 13.05
C SER A 119 32.09 -13.73 14.37
N GLY A 120 31.17 -14.50 14.96
CA GLY A 120 31.34 -15.12 16.27
C GLY A 120 31.21 -14.16 17.46
N GLU A 121 30.83 -12.90 17.22
CA GLU A 121 30.50 -11.93 18.29
C GLU A 121 29.31 -12.40 19.15
N ILE A 122 28.41 -13.18 18.55
CA ILE A 122 27.26 -13.81 19.22
C ILE A 122 27.41 -15.33 19.10
N SER A 123 27.62 -16.01 20.23
CA SER A 123 27.67 -17.48 20.28
C SER A 123 26.26 -18.06 20.48
N VAL A 124 25.93 -19.09 19.70
CA VAL A 124 24.67 -19.83 19.81
C VAL A 124 24.78 -21.09 20.68
N GLU A 125 25.97 -21.43 21.18
CA GLU A 125 26.26 -22.69 21.88
C GLU A 125 25.55 -22.83 23.24
N ARG A 126 25.06 -21.73 23.82
CA ARG A 126 24.36 -21.71 25.12
C ARG A 126 22.83 -21.64 25.01
N PHE A 127 22.28 -21.62 23.80
CA PHE A 127 20.83 -21.57 23.59
C PHE A 127 20.32 -22.97 23.27
N GLU A 128 19.69 -23.60 24.26
CA GLU A 128 18.91 -24.83 24.05
C GLU A 128 17.70 -24.50 23.18
N THR A 129 17.53 -25.20 22.06
CA THR A 129 16.36 -25.02 21.20
C THR A 129 15.17 -25.78 21.78
N GLU A 130 14.19 -25.08 22.36
CA GLU A 130 12.92 -25.67 22.83
C GLU A 130 11.98 -26.14 21.70
N THR A 131 12.37 -26.04 20.42
CA THR A 131 11.45 -26.16 19.28
C THR A 131 11.44 -27.53 18.58
N ALA A 132 11.27 -28.63 19.34
CA ALA A 132 10.97 -29.95 18.74
C ALA A 132 10.09 -30.90 19.59
N SER A 133 9.22 -30.40 20.49
CA SER A 133 8.33 -31.28 21.29
C SER A 133 6.86 -30.83 21.41
N GLN A 134 6.34 -30.01 20.49
CA GLN A 134 4.90 -29.72 20.43
C GLN A 134 4.27 -29.98 19.06
N ILE A 135 4.70 -31.05 18.39
CA ILE A 135 3.91 -31.68 17.32
C ILE A 135 3.85 -33.19 17.62
N SER A 136 2.90 -33.56 18.49
CA SER A 136 2.38 -34.91 18.67
C SER A 136 0.93 -34.81 19.13
#